data_AF-D8LWU9-F1
#
_entry.id   AF-D8LWU9-F1
#
_cell.length_a   1.000
_cell.length_b   1.000
_cell.length_c   1.000
_cell.angle_alpha   90.00
_cell.angle_beta   90.00
_cell.angle_gamma   90.00
#
_symmetry.space_group_name_H-M   'P 1'
#
loop_
_entity.id
_entity.type
_entity.pdbx_description
1 polymer ?
#
loop_
_entity_poly.entity_id
_entity_poly.type
_entity_poly.pdbx_seq_one_letter_code
_entity_poly.pdbx_strand_id
1 'polypeptide(L)'
;MFYPYLQKGKENVPIQAKLLKEVEDPIPLEYVLGMMMNGCVSCVEKATKAPAVYAFAIPSYSTANFRFNFEKARELSGLPQCYTLNCDLAAALDYVYYRNLAKQFASYSKHSPFYLMILNSGFHATEYSDHIDLAAHQFREFCGGDRVTKVIYNVLLKKYEEHYGFCPKTSHRFHFVLYDQAEKAKHDLSLKGLDEARVDLSQKEDEYYVMLSEREIAEEIRAEGIADEIASDFLECIRKAGCPSPLKCELIGGNSRVPLIQRTLQAKLQEKRWKCDFTTTLNCDESIASGSALYAAYKIDPGAVGQAALMNCIEQLNHAYVPPDGTDFFYRQSEAGTRESTPPLSSCRD
;
A
#
# COMPACT_ATOMS: atom_id res chain seq x y z
N MET A 1 7.18 -1.68 -14.29
CA MET A 1 7.21 -2.81 -13.33
C MET A 1 8.61 -2.82 -12.71
N PHE A 2 8.78 -2.27 -11.51
CA PHE A 2 10.08 -1.95 -10.88
C PHE A 2 10.61 -3.11 -10.01
N TYR A 3 10.71 -4.32 -10.56
CA TYR A 3 11.38 -5.44 -9.89
C TYR A 3 12.45 -6.16 -10.74
N PRO A 4 13.52 -5.47 -11.24
CA PRO A 4 14.71 -6.17 -11.75
C PRO A 4 15.96 -6.05 -10.86
N TYR A 5 15.87 -5.54 -9.62
CA TYR A 5 17.05 -5.15 -8.85
C TYR A 5 17.66 -6.25 -7.97
N LEU A 6 18.20 -7.28 -8.62
CA LEU A 6 19.38 -7.99 -8.12
C LEU A 6 20.28 -8.27 -9.33
N GLN A 7 21.28 -7.43 -9.54
CA GLN A 7 22.31 -7.64 -10.56
C GLN A 7 23.70 -7.68 -9.92
N LYS A 8 24.58 -8.49 -10.52
CA LYS A 8 25.97 -8.73 -10.10
C LYS A 8 26.75 -7.40 -10.05
N GLY A 9 27.20 -7.02 -8.86
CA GLY A 9 28.14 -5.90 -8.70
C GLY A 9 29.50 -6.23 -9.31
N LYS A 10 30.16 -5.24 -9.94
CA LYS A 10 31.54 -5.38 -10.43
C LYS A 10 32.53 -5.34 -9.27
N GLU A 11 33.61 -6.11 -9.39
CA GLU A 11 34.68 -6.16 -8.39
C GLU A 11 35.32 -4.77 -8.17
N ASN A 12 35.54 -4.42 -6.90
CA ASN A 12 36.30 -3.24 -6.40
C ASN A 12 35.55 -1.96 -6.01
N VAL A 13 34.32 -2.02 -5.49
CA VAL A 13 33.75 -0.89 -4.72
C VAL A 13 33.53 -1.29 -3.25
N PRO A 14 34.18 -0.62 -2.27
CA PRO A 14 33.93 -0.89 -0.86
C PRO A 14 32.64 -0.18 -0.44
N ILE A 15 31.52 -0.89 -0.51
CA ILE A 15 30.27 -0.49 0.15
C ILE A 15 30.00 -1.53 1.23
N GLN A 16 29.81 -1.10 2.47
CA GLN A 16 29.41 -1.94 3.61
C GLN A 16 27.94 -2.42 3.49
N ALA A 17 27.54 -2.85 2.30
CA ALA A 17 26.38 -3.70 2.09
C ALA A 17 26.94 -5.10 1.88
N LYS A 18 26.78 -5.99 2.85
CA LYS A 18 26.88 -7.43 2.61
C LYS A 18 25.73 -7.81 1.67
N LEU A 19 25.87 -7.50 0.39
CA LEU A 19 24.93 -7.89 -0.66
C LEU A 19 25.50 -9.15 -1.30
N LEU A 20 24.73 -10.25 -1.20
CA LEU A 20 24.65 -11.38 -2.12
C LEU A 20 25.78 -11.42 -3.16
N LYS A 21 27.02 -11.69 -2.69
CA LYS A 21 28.08 -12.12 -3.58
C LYS A 21 27.70 -13.54 -3.97
N GLU A 22 27.37 -13.70 -5.24
CA GLU A 22 27.15 -15.00 -5.90
C GLU A 22 25.84 -15.69 -5.53
N VAL A 23 24.71 -15.17 -6.02
CA VAL A 23 23.57 -16.04 -6.35
C VAL A 23 23.42 -16.00 -7.85
N GLU A 24 23.83 -17.07 -8.53
CA GLU A 24 23.60 -17.22 -9.99
C GLU A 24 22.12 -17.45 -10.29
N ASP A 25 21.37 -17.97 -9.31
CA ASP A 25 19.96 -18.29 -9.41
C ASP A 25 19.04 -17.12 -8.99
N PRO A 26 17.83 -17.02 -9.58
CA PRO A 26 16.79 -16.13 -9.10
C PRO A 26 16.47 -16.38 -7.62
N ILE A 27 16.36 -15.31 -6.83
CA ILE A 27 15.94 -15.41 -5.42
C ILE A 27 14.40 -15.38 -5.35
N PRO A 28 13.75 -16.41 -4.78
CA PRO A 28 12.29 -16.39 -4.58
C PRO A 28 11.86 -15.23 -3.67
N LEU A 29 10.67 -14.67 -3.92
CA LEU A 29 10.18 -13.50 -3.18
C LEU A 29 9.99 -13.78 -1.68
N GLU A 30 9.75 -15.04 -1.30
CA GLU A 30 9.64 -15.49 0.08
C GLU A 30 10.93 -15.24 0.86
N TYR A 31 12.11 -15.36 0.22
CA TYR A 31 13.39 -15.01 0.85
C TYR A 31 13.50 -13.52 1.08
N VAL A 32 13.12 -12.70 0.10
CA VAL A 32 13.14 -11.23 0.23
C VAL A 32 12.20 -10.80 1.36
N LEU A 33 10.99 -11.35 1.40
CA LEU A 33 10.03 -11.09 2.45
C LEU A 33 10.56 -11.56 3.83
N GLY A 34 11.18 -12.73 3.92
CA GLY A 34 11.78 -13.23 5.15
C GLY A 34 12.94 -12.35 5.64
N MET A 35 13.75 -11.81 4.73
CA MET A 35 14.79 -10.82 5.07
C MET A 35 14.19 -9.52 5.62
N MET A 36 13.09 -9.03 5.02
CA MET A 36 12.39 -7.85 5.50
C MET A 36 11.78 -8.07 6.89
N MET A 37 11.15 -9.22 7.12
CA MET A 37 10.63 -9.63 8.43
C MET A 37 11.72 -9.60 9.51
N ASN A 38 12.88 -10.19 9.21
CA ASN A 38 14.03 -10.19 10.12
C ASN A 38 14.56 -8.77 10.41
N GLY A 39 14.53 -7.89 9.41
CA GLY A 39 14.83 -6.47 9.62
C GLY A 39 13.90 -5.82 10.64
N CYS A 40 12.58 -5.99 10.48
CA CYS A 40 11.57 -5.46 11.41
C CYS A 40 11.73 -6.05 12.82
N VAL A 41 11.89 -7.36 12.92
CA VAL A 41 12.09 -8.08 14.18
C VAL A 41 13.33 -7.58 14.91
N SER A 42 14.46 -7.43 14.21
CA SER A 42 15.69 -6.91 14.80
C SER A 42 15.50 -5.51 15.39
N CYS A 43 14.71 -4.65 14.74
CA CYS A 43 14.38 -3.33 15.28
C CYS A 43 13.57 -3.43 16.59
N VAL A 44 12.55 -4.31 16.63
CA VAL A 44 11.71 -4.51 17.81
C VAL A 44 12.49 -5.11 18.97
N GLU A 45 13.29 -6.16 18.73
CA GLU A 45 14.08 -6.81 19.77
C GLU A 45 15.11 -5.86 20.39
N LYS A 46 15.76 -5.03 19.57
CA LYS A 46 16.68 -3.98 20.06
C LYS A 46 15.96 -2.95 20.92
N ALA A 47 14.75 -2.56 20.54
CA ALA A 47 13.97 -1.56 21.26
C ALA A 47 13.38 -2.09 22.57
N THR A 48 12.80 -3.29 22.55
CA THR A 48 12.05 -3.86 23.67
C THR A 48 12.90 -4.68 24.63
N LYS A 49 14.02 -5.25 24.16
CA LYS A 49 14.89 -6.17 24.91
C LYS A 49 14.15 -7.38 25.49
N ALA A 50 13.02 -7.76 24.90
CA ALA A 50 12.18 -8.86 25.35
C ALA A 50 11.64 -9.64 24.13
N PRO A 51 11.30 -10.93 24.29
CA PRO A 51 10.56 -11.66 23.26
C PRO A 51 9.24 -10.96 22.95
N ALA A 52 8.96 -10.74 21.68
CA ALA A 52 7.73 -10.13 21.22
C ALA A 52 6.90 -11.11 20.40
N VAL A 53 5.58 -10.90 20.39
CA VAL A 53 4.68 -11.49 19.41
C VAL A 53 4.47 -10.48 18.30
N TYR A 54 4.57 -10.93 17.05
CA TYR A 54 4.49 -10.08 15.88
C TYR A 54 3.14 -10.24 15.19
N ALA A 55 2.51 -9.13 14.82
CA ALA A 55 1.43 -9.10 13.85
C ALA A 55 1.86 -8.22 12.68
N PHE A 56 1.84 -8.79 11.49
CA PHE A 56 2.17 -8.08 10.26
C PHE A 56 0.90 -7.71 9.53
N ALA A 57 0.76 -6.41 9.25
CA ALA A 57 -0.30 -5.93 8.37
C ALA A 57 -0.03 -6.38 6.93
N ILE A 58 -1.04 -6.95 6.29
CA ILE A 58 -0.99 -7.36 4.87
C ILE A 58 -2.10 -6.65 4.10
N PRO A 59 -1.98 -6.42 2.78
CA PRO A 59 -3.04 -5.80 2.00
C PRO A 59 -4.38 -6.55 2.14
N SER A 60 -5.51 -5.83 2.18
CA SER A 60 -6.83 -6.47 2.33
C SER A 60 -7.22 -7.40 1.17
N TYR A 61 -6.56 -7.25 0.02
CA TYR A 61 -6.69 -8.14 -1.14
C TYR A 61 -5.76 -9.37 -1.11
N SER A 62 -5.05 -9.61 -0.01
CA SER A 62 -4.19 -10.78 0.14
C SER A 62 -5.00 -12.08 0.07
N THR A 63 -4.70 -12.89 -0.95
CA THR A 63 -5.32 -14.19 -1.21
C THR A 63 -4.78 -15.27 -0.28
N ALA A 64 -5.36 -16.47 -0.37
CA ALA A 64 -4.86 -17.65 0.33
C ALA A 64 -3.40 -17.97 -0.05
N ASN A 65 -3.01 -17.81 -1.33
CA ASN A 65 -1.63 -18.05 -1.74
C ASN A 65 -0.67 -16.98 -1.23
N PHE A 66 -1.08 -15.71 -1.18
CA PHE A 66 -0.26 -14.68 -0.53
C PHE A 66 0.04 -15.04 0.92
N ARG A 67 -0.99 -15.44 1.69
CA ARG A 67 -0.84 -15.83 3.09
C ARG A 67 0.01 -17.09 3.24
N PHE A 68 -0.08 -18.04 2.31
CA PHE A 68 0.80 -19.21 2.26
C PHE A 68 2.28 -18.82 2.02
N ASN A 69 2.55 -17.96 1.04
CA ASN A 69 3.91 -17.47 0.76
C ASN A 69 4.46 -16.63 1.91
N PHE A 70 3.59 -15.87 2.59
CA PHE A 70 3.93 -15.14 3.80
C PHE A 70 4.35 -16.10 4.93
N GLU A 71 3.63 -17.19 5.11
CA GLU A 71 3.98 -18.24 6.07
C GLU A 71 5.31 -18.92 5.72
N LYS A 72 5.58 -19.16 4.43
CA LYS A 72 6.89 -19.65 3.97
C LYS A 72 8.01 -18.65 4.26
N ALA A 73 7.78 -17.36 4.05
CA ALA A 73 8.73 -16.32 4.40
C ALA A 73 9.00 -16.26 5.91
N ARG A 74 7.96 -16.45 6.75
CA ARG A 74 8.11 -16.59 8.21
C ARG A 74 9.02 -17.77 8.55
N GLU A 75 8.77 -18.96 7.99
CA GLU A 75 9.62 -20.15 8.21
C GLU A 75 11.09 -19.87 7.82
N LEU A 76 11.32 -19.27 6.65
CA LEU A 76 12.66 -18.91 6.17
C LEU A 76 13.36 -17.87 7.04
N SER A 77 12.58 -16.96 7.66
CA SER A 77 13.12 -15.96 8.58
C SER A 77 13.51 -16.54 9.94
N GLY A 78 13.05 -17.75 10.29
CA GLY A 78 13.30 -18.39 11.57
C GLY A 78 12.40 -17.88 12.70
N LEU A 79 11.38 -17.07 12.40
CA LEU A 79 10.43 -16.58 13.39
C LEU A 79 9.51 -17.70 13.84
N PRO A 80 9.42 -18.05 15.14
CA PRO A 80 8.62 -19.19 15.58
C PRO A 80 7.12 -18.97 15.39
N GLN A 81 6.66 -17.72 15.52
CA GLN A 81 5.26 -17.36 15.40
C GLN A 81 5.11 -15.90 14.99
N CYS A 82 4.20 -15.65 14.06
CA CYS A 82 3.66 -14.33 13.79
C CYS A 82 2.20 -14.46 13.33
N TYR A 83 1.47 -13.35 13.42
CA TYR A 83 0.10 -13.25 12.95
C TYR A 83 0.04 -12.32 11.73
N THR A 84 -0.99 -12.49 10.92
CA THR A 84 -1.31 -11.54 9.84
C THR A 84 -2.61 -10.83 10.16
N LEU A 85 -2.72 -9.56 9.78
CA LEU A 85 -3.94 -8.76 9.89
C LEU A 85 -4.10 -7.94 8.61
N ASN A 86 -5.31 -7.83 8.07
CA ASN A 86 -5.53 -6.93 6.93
C ASN A 86 -5.24 -5.48 7.32
N CYS A 87 -4.57 -4.72 6.45
CA CYS A 87 -4.06 -3.39 6.75
C CYS A 87 -5.17 -2.40 7.13
N ASP A 88 -6.30 -2.45 6.44
CA ASP A 88 -7.40 -1.54 6.66
C ASP A 88 -8.19 -1.93 7.93
N LEU A 89 -8.30 -3.24 8.23
CA LEU A 89 -8.78 -3.72 9.54
C LEU A 89 -7.87 -3.28 10.69
N ALA A 90 -6.54 -3.24 10.48
CA ALA A 90 -5.62 -2.74 11.49
C ALA A 90 -5.86 -1.24 11.75
N ALA A 91 -6.03 -0.44 10.70
CA ALA A 91 -6.37 0.98 10.85
C ALA A 91 -7.75 1.18 11.51
N ALA A 92 -8.75 0.36 11.16
CA ALA A 92 -10.06 0.37 11.80
C ALA A 92 -9.97 -0.02 13.29
N LEU A 93 -9.15 -1.01 13.63
CA LEU A 93 -8.90 -1.41 15.02
C LEU A 93 -8.27 -0.26 15.82
N ASP A 94 -7.24 0.40 15.29
CA ASP A 94 -6.63 1.58 15.90
C ASP A 94 -7.67 2.70 16.12
N TYR A 95 -8.51 2.93 15.11
CA TYR A 95 -9.58 3.93 15.18
C TYR A 95 -10.57 3.65 16.31
N VAL A 96 -11.11 2.44 16.35
CA VAL A 96 -12.23 2.08 17.21
C VAL A 96 -11.75 1.83 18.63
N TYR A 97 -10.58 1.22 18.83
CA TYR A 97 -10.09 0.84 20.15
C TYR A 97 -10.01 2.03 21.11
N TYR A 98 -9.25 3.07 20.75
CA TYR A 98 -9.04 4.23 21.62
C TYR A 98 -10.31 5.06 21.82
N ARG A 99 -11.14 5.17 20.79
CA ARG A 99 -12.43 5.88 20.88
C ARG A 99 -13.43 5.14 21.75
N ASN A 100 -13.42 3.82 21.72
CA ASN A 100 -14.26 3.01 22.60
C ASN A 100 -13.82 3.13 24.07
N LEU A 101 -12.50 3.13 24.33
CA LEU A 101 -11.97 3.41 25.68
C LEU A 101 -12.38 4.79 26.18
N ALA A 102 -12.38 5.79 25.29
CA ALA A 102 -12.87 7.14 25.58
C ALA A 102 -14.41 7.27 25.59
N LYS A 103 -15.15 6.16 25.46
CA LYS A 103 -16.62 6.10 25.43
C LYS A 103 -17.26 6.98 24.34
N GLN A 104 -16.55 7.29 23.27
CA GLN A 104 -17.04 8.14 22.18
C GLN A 104 -18.17 7.48 21.39
N PHE A 105 -18.29 6.16 21.46
CA PHE A 105 -19.37 5.44 20.79
C PHE A 105 -20.64 5.25 21.64
N ALA A 106 -20.65 5.74 22.90
CA ALA A 106 -21.75 5.49 23.83
C ALA A 106 -23.10 6.10 23.39
N SER A 107 -23.08 7.09 22.49
CA SER A 107 -24.28 7.71 21.93
C SER A 107 -24.90 6.94 20.75
N TYR A 108 -24.19 5.96 20.17
CA TYR A 108 -24.69 5.16 19.06
C TYR A 108 -25.44 3.94 19.56
N SER A 109 -26.37 3.46 18.73
CA SER A 109 -27.21 2.30 19.03
C SER A 109 -27.60 1.59 17.76
N LYS A 110 -28.24 0.42 17.86
CA LYS A 110 -28.79 -0.29 16.70
C LYS A 110 -29.76 0.56 15.86
N HIS A 111 -30.43 1.56 16.44
CA HIS A 111 -31.34 2.47 15.75
C HIS A 111 -30.67 3.76 15.27
N SER A 112 -29.43 4.01 15.70
CA SER A 112 -28.59 5.13 15.27
C SER A 112 -27.14 4.64 15.20
N PRO A 113 -26.81 3.78 14.23
CA PRO A 113 -25.48 3.15 14.12
C PRO A 113 -24.40 4.16 13.76
N PHE A 114 -23.15 3.80 14.08
CA PHE A 114 -21.97 4.53 13.63
C PHE A 114 -21.31 3.82 12.46
N TYR A 115 -21.28 4.50 11.33
CA TYR A 115 -20.66 4.00 10.11
C TYR A 115 -19.29 4.63 9.89
N LEU A 116 -18.28 3.77 9.79
CA LEU A 116 -16.90 4.15 9.50
C LEU A 116 -16.46 3.57 8.16
N MET A 117 -16.01 4.45 7.28
CA MET A 117 -15.27 4.07 6.09
C MET A 117 -13.79 4.38 6.26
N ILE A 118 -12.93 3.40 6.04
CA ILE A 118 -11.48 3.59 5.89
C ILE A 118 -11.17 3.63 4.39
N LEU A 119 -10.63 4.75 3.91
CA LEU A 119 -10.10 4.85 2.55
C LEU A 119 -8.57 4.85 2.61
N ASN A 120 -7.96 3.72 2.28
CA ASN A 120 -6.52 3.55 2.18
C ASN A 120 -6.07 3.63 0.73
N SER A 121 -5.74 4.83 0.26
CA SER A 121 -5.26 5.04 -1.12
C SER A 121 -3.75 4.76 -1.29
N GLY A 122 -3.06 4.30 -0.24
CA GLY A 122 -1.66 3.86 -0.31
C GLY A 122 -1.52 2.51 -1.02
N PHE A 123 -2.30 1.52 -0.57
CA PHE A 123 -2.46 0.20 -1.21
C PHE A 123 -3.76 0.10 -2.03
N HIS A 124 -4.52 1.18 -2.10
CA HIS A 124 -5.88 1.29 -2.67
C HIS A 124 -6.82 0.16 -2.27
N ALA A 125 -7.29 0.29 -1.04
CA ALA A 125 -8.38 -0.48 -0.50
C ALA A 125 -9.31 0.46 0.30
N THR A 126 -10.60 0.15 0.26
CA THR A 126 -11.67 0.90 0.92
C THR A 126 -12.50 -0.10 1.70
N GLU A 127 -12.54 0.04 3.02
CA GLU A 127 -13.32 -0.81 3.89
C GLU A 127 -14.41 -0.01 4.59
N TYR A 128 -15.59 -0.60 4.70
CA TYR A 128 -16.74 -0.02 5.37
C TYR A 128 -17.22 -0.92 6.51
N SER A 129 -17.38 -0.34 7.70
CA SER A 129 -17.82 -1.05 8.89
C SER A 129 -18.93 -0.32 9.65
N ASP A 130 -19.84 -1.09 10.26
CA ASP A 130 -20.81 -0.65 11.26
C ASP A 130 -20.49 -1.35 12.58
N HIS A 131 -20.10 -0.61 13.62
CA HIS A 131 -19.74 -1.21 14.92
C HIS A 131 -18.82 -2.46 14.79
N ILE A 132 -17.92 -2.42 13.81
CA ILE A 132 -16.92 -3.41 13.39
C ILE A 132 -17.44 -4.53 12.49
N ASP A 133 -18.76 -4.70 12.27
CA ASP A 133 -19.24 -5.63 11.23
C ASP A 133 -18.93 -5.05 9.83
N LEU A 134 -18.08 -5.72 9.06
CA LEU A 134 -17.69 -5.31 7.70
C LEU A 134 -18.92 -5.42 6.78
N ALA A 135 -19.44 -4.28 6.33
CA ALA A 135 -20.57 -4.28 5.40
C ALA A 135 -20.12 -4.33 3.94
N ALA A 136 -18.95 -3.77 3.61
CA ALA A 136 -18.34 -3.93 2.30
C ALA A 136 -16.85 -3.63 2.32
N HIS A 137 -16.18 -4.15 1.30
CA HIS A 137 -14.83 -3.76 0.94
C HIS A 137 -14.74 -3.58 -0.59
N GLN A 138 -13.86 -2.70 -1.03
CA GLN A 138 -13.45 -2.60 -2.43
C GLN A 138 -11.95 -2.31 -2.48
N PHE A 139 -11.24 -2.87 -3.45
CA PHE A 139 -9.85 -2.57 -3.67
C PHE A 139 -9.51 -2.59 -5.16
N ARG A 140 -8.31 -2.13 -5.48
CA ARG A 140 -7.74 -2.21 -6.82
C ARG A 140 -6.25 -2.42 -6.71
N GLU A 141 -5.80 -3.49 -7.34
CA GLU A 141 -4.38 -3.72 -7.52
C GLU A 141 -3.76 -2.57 -8.32
N PHE A 142 -2.53 -2.22 -7.98
CA PHE A 142 -1.75 -1.20 -8.69
C PHE A 142 -2.35 0.21 -8.69
N CYS A 143 -3.34 0.55 -7.86
CA CYS A 143 -3.93 1.90 -7.78
C CYS A 143 -3.41 2.74 -6.59
N GLY A 144 -2.18 2.47 -6.14
CA GLY A 144 -1.56 3.17 -5.00
C GLY A 144 -0.86 4.49 -5.37
N GLY A 145 -0.25 5.12 -4.34
CA GLY A 145 0.50 6.38 -4.49
C GLY A 145 1.69 6.32 -5.46
N ASP A 146 2.22 5.12 -5.72
CA ASP A 146 3.29 4.86 -6.70
C ASP A 146 2.89 5.23 -8.14
N ARG A 147 1.61 5.11 -8.51
CA ARG A 147 1.12 5.58 -9.82
C ARG A 147 1.24 7.09 -9.95
N VAL A 148 0.88 7.84 -8.91
CA VAL A 148 1.00 9.30 -8.91
C VAL A 148 2.47 9.71 -8.99
N THR A 149 3.35 9.02 -8.27
CA THR A 149 4.80 9.25 -8.34
C THR A 149 5.33 9.01 -9.76
N LYS A 150 4.89 7.93 -10.43
CA LYS A 150 5.25 7.65 -11.83
C LYS A 150 4.81 8.75 -12.79
N VAL A 151 3.64 9.35 -12.58
CA VAL A 151 3.17 10.49 -13.38
C VAL A 151 4.14 11.66 -13.26
N ILE A 152 4.45 12.06 -12.03
CA ILE A 152 5.38 13.17 -11.77
C ILE A 152 6.78 12.84 -12.31
N TYR A 153 7.24 11.60 -12.13
CA TYR A 153 8.51 11.12 -12.69
C TYR A 153 8.54 11.25 -14.21
N ASN A 154 7.46 10.90 -14.92
CA ASN A 154 7.40 11.02 -16.38
C ASN A 154 7.44 12.48 -16.83
N VAL A 155 6.75 13.38 -16.11
CA VAL A 155 6.79 14.82 -16.36
C VAL A 155 8.22 15.35 -16.17
N LEU A 156 8.88 14.98 -15.08
CA LEU A 156 10.26 15.39 -14.80
C LEU A 156 11.25 14.82 -15.83
N LEU A 157 11.07 13.55 -16.22
CA LEU A 157 11.91 12.92 -17.25
C LEU A 157 11.76 13.64 -18.59
N LYS A 158 10.54 14.00 -18.99
CA LYS A 158 10.29 14.78 -20.20
C LYS A 158 10.99 16.14 -20.15
N LYS A 159 10.84 16.89 -19.05
CA LYS A 159 11.50 18.19 -18.87
C LYS A 159 13.03 18.08 -18.82
N TYR A 160 13.55 16.97 -18.31
CA TYR A 160 14.98 16.66 -18.37
C TYR A 160 15.41 16.40 -19.82
N GLU A 161 14.69 15.56 -20.56
CA GLU A 161 15.05 15.19 -21.93
C GLU A 161 14.90 16.35 -22.92
N GLU A 162 13.99 17.29 -22.66
CA GLU A 162 13.85 18.54 -23.40
C GLU A 162 15.07 19.46 -23.23
N HIS A 163 15.71 19.46 -22.04
CA HIS A 163 16.86 20.32 -21.74
C HIS A 163 18.21 19.66 -22.06
N TYR A 164 18.41 18.40 -21.65
CA TYR A 164 19.68 17.67 -21.77
C TYR A 164 19.71 16.62 -22.89
N GLY A 165 18.57 16.34 -23.52
CA GLY A 165 18.43 15.25 -24.49
C GLY A 165 18.12 13.89 -23.84
N PHE A 166 18.02 12.87 -24.69
CA PHE A 166 17.58 11.51 -24.31
C PHE A 166 18.33 10.93 -23.10
N CYS A 167 17.58 10.34 -22.16
CA CYS A 167 18.14 9.64 -21.02
C CYS A 167 18.05 8.11 -21.21
N PRO A 168 19.18 7.40 -21.33
CA PRO A 168 19.17 5.95 -21.48
C PRO A 168 18.59 5.25 -20.24
N LYS A 169 17.67 4.30 -20.45
CA LYS A 169 17.06 3.47 -19.38
C LYS A 169 18.09 2.70 -18.52
N THR A 170 19.30 2.52 -19.03
CA THR A 170 20.44 1.90 -18.33
C THR A 170 21.07 2.81 -17.28
N SER A 171 20.69 4.09 -17.23
CA SER A 171 21.15 5.07 -16.24
C SER A 171 20.42 4.88 -14.90
N HIS A 172 20.50 3.69 -14.32
CA HIS A 172 19.68 3.26 -13.19
C HIS A 172 19.77 4.21 -11.98
N ARG A 173 20.98 4.70 -11.67
CA ARG A 173 21.18 5.66 -10.57
C ARG A 173 20.44 6.96 -10.81
N PHE A 174 20.45 7.48 -12.04
CA PHE A 174 19.74 8.70 -12.39
C PHE A 174 18.23 8.51 -12.24
N HIS A 175 17.68 7.45 -12.82
CA HIS A 175 16.24 7.16 -12.72
C HIS A 175 15.79 6.98 -11.27
N PHE A 176 16.61 6.36 -10.42
CA PHE A 176 16.32 6.23 -9.00
C PHE A 176 16.26 7.59 -8.29
N VAL A 177 17.27 8.46 -8.52
CA VAL A 177 17.29 9.81 -7.94
C VAL A 177 16.12 10.65 -8.45
N LEU A 178 15.81 10.58 -9.74
CA LEU A 178 14.68 11.29 -10.34
C LEU A 178 13.34 10.84 -9.74
N TYR A 179 13.20 9.53 -9.47
CA TYR A 179 12.01 8.98 -8.82
C TYR A 179 11.85 9.47 -7.37
N ASP A 180 12.95 9.54 -6.61
CA ASP A 180 12.96 10.11 -5.25
C ASP A 180 12.57 11.59 -5.26
N GLN A 181 13.06 12.35 -6.25
CA GLN A 181 12.63 13.74 -6.45
C GLN A 181 11.15 13.86 -6.82
N ALA A 182 10.63 12.94 -7.64
CA ALA A 182 9.20 12.88 -7.95
C ALA A 182 8.34 12.59 -6.71
N GLU A 183 8.79 11.70 -5.82
CA GLU A 183 8.10 11.41 -4.56
C GLU A 183 8.08 12.64 -3.64
N LYS A 184 9.20 13.35 -3.53
CA LYS A 184 9.29 14.61 -2.77
C LYS A 184 8.37 15.68 -3.34
N ALA A 185 8.39 15.89 -4.66
CA ALA A 185 7.51 16.84 -5.31
C ALA A 185 6.02 16.49 -5.09
N LYS A 186 5.66 15.20 -5.11
CA LYS A 186 4.31 14.74 -4.76
C LYS A 186 3.91 15.17 -3.34
N HIS A 187 4.81 15.00 -2.37
CA HIS A 187 4.57 15.41 -1.00
C HIS A 187 4.38 16.91 -0.87
N ASP A 188 5.26 17.69 -1.49
CA ASP A 188 5.19 19.16 -1.49
C ASP A 188 3.87 19.65 -2.09
N LEU A 189 3.50 19.15 -3.27
CA LEU A 189 2.23 19.47 -3.94
C LEU A 189 0.99 18.96 -3.19
N SER A 190 1.15 18.14 -2.16
CA SER A 190 0.07 17.69 -1.28
C SER A 190 -0.05 18.54 -0.01
N LEU A 191 0.87 19.48 0.24
CA LEU A 191 0.80 20.38 1.38
C LEU A 191 -0.26 21.46 1.15
N LYS A 192 -1.07 21.72 2.18
CA LYS A 192 -2.10 22.74 2.10
C LYS A 192 -1.49 24.13 1.90
N GLY A 193 -1.89 24.80 0.83
CA GLY A 193 -1.44 26.15 0.50
C GLY A 193 -0.11 26.21 -0.26
N LEU A 194 0.45 25.07 -0.67
CA LEU A 194 1.58 25.01 -1.57
C LEU A 194 1.11 24.54 -2.95
N ASP A 195 1.14 25.44 -3.93
CA ASP A 195 0.66 25.18 -5.29
C ASP A 195 1.79 24.83 -6.25
N GLU A 196 3.05 24.91 -5.80
CA GLU A 196 4.24 24.65 -6.62
C GLU A 196 5.30 23.87 -5.85
N ALA A 197 6.01 22.98 -6.54
CA ALA A 197 7.18 22.28 -6.03
C ALA A 197 8.40 22.59 -6.90
N ARG A 198 9.52 22.95 -6.27
CA ARG A 198 10.81 23.17 -6.94
C ARG A 198 11.62 21.89 -6.92
N VAL A 199 11.98 21.40 -8.10
CA VAL A 199 12.78 20.18 -8.28
C VAL A 199 14.13 20.53 -8.90
N ASP A 200 15.20 19.98 -8.32
CA ASP A 200 16.57 20.11 -8.83
C ASP A 200 16.87 18.97 -9.82
N LEU A 201 17.11 19.33 -11.08
CA LEU A 201 17.48 18.43 -12.17
C LEU A 201 18.90 18.73 -12.70
N SER A 202 19.72 19.44 -11.92
CA SER A 202 21.05 19.90 -12.33
C SER A 202 21.98 18.74 -12.69
N GLN A 203 22.84 18.95 -13.68
CA GLN A 203 23.86 17.99 -14.12
C GLN A 203 25.23 18.65 -14.15
N LYS A 204 26.15 18.13 -13.31
CA LYS A 204 27.53 18.64 -13.18
C LYS A 204 27.55 20.14 -12.84
N GLU A 205 27.92 20.98 -13.80
CA GLU A 205 28.05 22.43 -13.65
C GLU A 205 26.84 23.19 -14.23
N ASP A 206 25.88 22.49 -14.85
CA ASP A 206 24.64 23.10 -15.36
C ASP A 206 23.55 23.03 -14.28
N GLU A 207 23.18 24.20 -13.74
CA GLU A 207 22.10 24.36 -12.79
C GLU A 207 20.75 24.38 -13.52
N TYR A 208 19.90 23.39 -13.26
CA TYR A 208 18.58 23.31 -13.87
C TYR A 208 17.53 22.98 -12.83
N TYR A 209 16.68 23.96 -12.52
CA TYR A 209 15.56 23.83 -11.60
C TYR A 209 14.24 23.88 -12.35
N VAL A 210 13.36 22.94 -12.04
CA VAL A 210 12.01 22.87 -12.58
C VAL A 210 11.02 23.27 -11.50
N MET A 211 10.08 24.16 -11.84
CA MET A 211 8.89 24.40 -11.05
C MET A 211 7.75 23.55 -11.59
N LEU A 212 7.21 22.67 -10.76
CA LEU A 212 5.99 21.91 -11.05
C LEU A 212 4.83 22.58 -10.34
N SER A 213 3.72 22.80 -11.05
CA SER A 213 2.50 23.31 -10.42
C SER A 213 1.53 22.18 -10.06
N GLU A 214 0.74 22.36 -9.00
CA GLU A 214 -0.34 21.44 -8.62
C GLU A 214 -1.32 21.24 -9.78
N ARG A 215 -1.61 22.31 -10.53
CA ARG A 215 -2.52 22.25 -11.68
C ARG A 215 -1.99 21.37 -12.80
N GLU A 216 -0.73 21.54 -13.18
CA GLU A 216 -0.07 20.72 -14.22
C GLU A 216 -0.10 19.24 -13.82
N ILE A 217 0.31 18.93 -12.59
CA ILE A 217 0.33 17.54 -12.11
C ILE A 217 -1.09 16.98 -11.97
N ALA A 218 -2.08 17.78 -11.55
CA ALA A 218 -3.47 17.36 -11.48
C ALA A 218 -4.05 17.03 -12.87
N GLU A 219 -3.68 17.78 -13.91
CA GLU A 219 -4.08 17.48 -15.29
C GLU A 219 -3.51 16.12 -15.75
N GLU A 220 -2.25 15.85 -15.49
CA GLU A 220 -1.60 14.57 -15.82
C GLU A 220 -2.20 13.39 -15.02
N ILE A 221 -2.47 13.58 -13.72
CA ILE A 221 -3.14 12.54 -12.90
C ILE A 221 -4.55 12.24 -13.42
N ARG A 222 -5.31 13.26 -13.89
CA ARG A 222 -6.62 13.05 -14.52
C ARG A 222 -6.50 12.30 -15.84
N ALA A 223 -5.50 12.62 -16.66
CA ALA A 223 -5.27 11.93 -17.94
C ALA A 223 -5.03 10.43 -17.74
N GLU A 224 -4.39 10.03 -16.63
CA GLU A 224 -4.16 8.65 -16.24
C GLU A 224 -5.37 7.96 -15.56
N GLY A 225 -6.48 8.66 -15.38
CA GLY A 225 -7.72 8.12 -14.79
C GLY A 225 -7.65 7.77 -13.29
N ILE A 226 -6.54 8.07 -12.62
CA ILE A 226 -6.27 7.61 -11.24
C ILE A 226 -7.36 8.11 -10.27
N ALA A 227 -7.69 9.39 -10.31
CA ALA A 227 -8.67 9.97 -9.39
C ALA A 227 -10.10 9.42 -9.61
N ASP A 228 -10.46 9.14 -10.87
CA ASP A 228 -11.77 8.59 -11.21
C ASP A 228 -11.90 7.11 -10.84
N GLU A 229 -10.83 6.32 -11.01
CA GLU A 229 -10.77 4.94 -10.54
C GLU A 229 -10.96 4.87 -9.02
N ILE A 230 -10.23 5.71 -8.27
CA ILE A 230 -10.32 5.77 -6.81
C ILE A 230 -11.75 6.13 -6.38
N ALA A 231 -12.33 7.15 -7.01
CA ALA A 231 -13.69 7.57 -6.70
C ALA A 231 -14.74 6.52 -7.08
N SER A 232 -14.55 5.80 -8.18
CA SER A 232 -15.42 4.70 -8.58
C SER A 232 -15.42 3.58 -7.53
N ASP A 233 -14.25 3.17 -7.06
CA ASP A 233 -14.15 2.10 -6.05
C ASP A 233 -14.73 2.51 -4.70
N PHE A 234 -14.49 3.77 -4.32
CA PHE A 234 -15.10 4.37 -3.13
C PHE A 234 -16.63 4.33 -3.20
N LEU A 235 -17.22 4.80 -4.31
CA LEU A 235 -18.68 4.79 -4.49
C LEU A 235 -19.24 3.36 -4.56
N GLU A 236 -18.52 2.44 -5.19
CA GLU A 236 -18.92 1.03 -5.26
C GLU A 236 -18.91 0.37 -3.88
N CYS A 237 -17.94 0.73 -3.02
CA CYS A 237 -17.91 0.29 -1.62
C CYS A 237 -19.17 0.76 -0.87
N ILE A 238 -19.53 2.05 -0.99
CA ILE A 238 -20.78 2.60 -0.41
C ILE A 238 -22.00 1.84 -0.94
N ARG A 239 -22.05 1.60 -2.25
CA ARG A 239 -23.18 0.91 -2.90
C ARG A 239 -23.33 -0.52 -2.39
N LYS A 240 -22.23 -1.28 -2.29
CA LYS A 240 -22.21 -2.67 -1.79
C LYS A 240 -22.63 -2.74 -0.33
N ALA A 241 -22.19 -1.78 0.48
CA ALA A 241 -22.55 -1.73 1.90
C ALA A 241 -24.00 -1.27 2.15
N GLY A 242 -24.71 -0.75 1.12
CA GLY A 242 -26.12 -0.37 1.23
C GLY A 242 -26.37 0.81 2.18
N CYS A 243 -25.38 1.70 2.34
CA CYS A 243 -25.34 2.64 3.45
C CYS A 243 -26.33 3.81 3.33
N PRO A 244 -26.98 4.22 4.44
CA PRO A 244 -27.63 5.52 4.52
C PRO A 244 -26.62 6.63 4.82
N SER A 245 -26.70 7.73 4.08
CA SER A 245 -25.98 8.98 4.39
C SER A 245 -26.53 9.62 5.68
N PRO A 246 -25.71 10.27 6.55
CA PRO A 246 -24.30 10.64 6.40
C PRO A 246 -23.28 9.57 6.80
N LEU A 247 -22.14 9.56 6.11
CA LEU A 247 -20.99 8.67 6.37
C LEU A 247 -19.84 9.44 7.02
N LYS A 248 -19.05 8.78 7.86
CA LYS A 248 -17.74 9.26 8.26
C LYS A 248 -16.65 8.47 7.54
N CYS A 249 -15.73 9.15 6.88
CA CYS A 249 -14.64 8.52 6.16
C CYS A 249 -13.30 9.01 6.68
N GLU A 250 -12.50 8.10 7.23
CA GLU A 250 -11.11 8.37 7.60
C GLU A 250 -10.21 8.08 6.40
N LEU A 251 -9.47 9.11 6.01
CA LEU A 251 -8.51 9.08 4.92
C LEU A 251 -7.14 8.65 5.46
N ILE A 252 -6.63 7.53 4.97
CA ILE A 252 -5.29 7.03 5.30
C ILE A 252 -4.49 6.69 4.05
N GLY A 253 -3.18 6.46 4.24
CA GLY A 253 -2.23 6.23 3.16
C GLY A 253 -1.83 7.51 2.45
N GLY A 254 -0.57 7.58 2.00
CA GLY A 254 0.04 8.81 1.51
C GLY A 254 -0.71 9.50 0.36
N ASN A 255 -1.33 8.73 -0.52
CA ASN A 255 -2.04 9.23 -1.69
C ASN A 255 -3.34 9.98 -1.33
N SER A 256 -3.90 9.76 -0.13
CA SER A 256 -5.16 10.39 0.29
C SER A 256 -5.00 11.89 0.54
N ARG A 257 -3.74 12.35 0.66
CA ARG A 257 -3.35 13.75 0.81
C ARG A 257 -3.32 14.52 -0.52
N VAL A 258 -3.35 13.82 -1.66
CA VAL A 258 -3.31 14.48 -2.98
C VAL A 258 -4.60 15.29 -3.19
N PRO A 259 -4.52 16.63 -3.36
CA PRO A 259 -5.71 17.49 -3.39
C PRO A 259 -6.71 17.16 -4.50
N LEU A 260 -6.23 16.70 -5.67
CA LEU A 260 -7.10 16.26 -6.76
C LEU A 260 -7.99 15.09 -6.33
N ILE A 261 -7.45 14.09 -5.63
CA ILE A 261 -8.21 12.90 -5.21
C ILE A 261 -9.36 13.30 -4.28
N GLN A 262 -9.09 14.16 -3.29
CA GLN A 262 -10.12 14.66 -2.37
C GLN A 262 -11.19 15.47 -3.09
N ARG A 263 -10.80 16.35 -4.03
CA ARG A 263 -11.73 17.15 -4.84
C ARG A 263 -12.63 16.25 -5.71
N THR A 264 -12.07 15.22 -6.34
CA THR A 264 -12.82 14.27 -7.15
C THR A 264 -13.83 13.49 -6.30
N LEU A 265 -13.42 12.98 -5.13
CA LEU A 265 -14.32 12.29 -4.20
C LEU A 265 -15.48 13.19 -3.76
N GLN A 266 -15.19 14.44 -3.38
CA GLN A 266 -16.20 15.42 -2.99
C GLN A 266 -17.18 15.73 -4.13
N ALA A 267 -16.67 15.95 -5.35
CA ALA A 267 -17.51 16.19 -6.53
C ALA A 267 -18.45 15.00 -6.80
N LYS A 268 -17.94 13.77 -6.74
CA LYS A 268 -18.73 12.56 -6.94
C LYS A 268 -19.80 12.34 -5.88
N LEU A 269 -19.51 12.67 -4.63
CA LEU A 269 -20.50 12.66 -3.56
C LEU A 269 -21.60 13.72 -3.76
N GLN A 270 -21.23 14.92 -4.21
CA GLN A 270 -22.18 15.99 -4.53
C GLN A 270 -23.12 15.61 -5.68
N GLU A 271 -22.58 15.00 -6.76
CA GLU A 271 -23.37 14.47 -7.88
C GLU A 271 -24.45 13.48 -7.39
N LYS A 272 -24.10 12.63 -6.41
CA LYS A 272 -25.01 11.63 -5.80
C LYS A 272 -25.90 12.19 -4.68
N ARG A 273 -25.72 13.46 -4.29
CA ARG A 273 -26.35 14.09 -3.11
C ARG A 273 -26.09 13.31 -1.81
N TRP A 274 -24.93 12.69 -1.71
CA TRP A 274 -24.49 11.97 -0.51
C TRP A 274 -23.66 12.91 0.37
N LYS A 275 -23.89 12.84 1.68
CA LYS A 275 -23.04 13.50 2.69
C LYS A 275 -22.02 12.50 3.23
N CYS A 276 -20.75 12.87 3.15
CA CYS A 276 -19.63 12.17 3.78
C CYS A 276 -18.76 13.21 4.49
N ASP A 277 -18.40 12.94 5.73
CA ASP A 277 -17.43 13.72 6.51
C ASP A 277 -16.05 13.09 6.35
N PHE A 278 -15.19 13.73 5.55
CA PHE A 278 -13.81 13.30 5.36
C PHE A 278 -12.95 13.78 6.53
N THR A 279 -12.22 12.84 7.11
CA THR A 279 -11.46 13.04 8.34
C THR A 279 -10.06 12.45 8.21
N THR A 280 -9.09 13.06 8.88
CA THR A 280 -7.68 12.63 8.91
C THR A 280 -7.23 12.52 10.36
N THR A 281 -8.07 11.91 11.20
CA THR A 281 -7.82 11.87 12.65
C THR A 281 -6.91 10.72 13.05
N LEU A 282 -6.73 9.73 12.17
CA LEU A 282 -5.67 8.73 12.27
C LEU A 282 -4.34 9.31 11.78
N ASN A 283 -3.24 8.89 12.41
CA ASN A 283 -1.94 9.08 11.82
C ASN A 283 -1.83 8.16 10.58
N CYS A 284 -1.76 8.76 9.40
CA CYS A 284 -1.79 8.05 8.12
C CYS A 284 -0.60 7.11 7.89
N ASP A 285 0.51 7.30 8.61
CA ASP A 285 1.72 6.49 8.48
C ASP A 285 1.85 5.43 9.61
N GLU A 286 1.16 5.62 10.73
CA GLU A 286 1.34 4.80 11.95
C GLU A 286 0.11 3.97 12.34
N SER A 287 -1.11 4.35 11.93
CA SER A 287 -2.34 3.71 12.43
C SER A 287 -2.40 2.20 12.14
N ILE A 288 -1.89 1.77 10.99
CA ILE A 288 -1.81 0.35 10.60
C ILE A 288 -0.86 -0.42 11.53
N ALA A 289 0.29 0.17 11.86
CA ALA A 289 1.27 -0.44 12.76
C ALA A 289 0.75 -0.47 14.20
N SER A 290 0.12 0.62 14.64
CA SER A 290 -0.54 0.72 15.97
C SER A 290 -1.64 -0.32 16.12
N GLY A 291 -2.55 -0.44 15.16
CA GLY A 291 -3.58 -1.47 15.15
C GLY A 291 -3.03 -2.89 15.15
N SER A 292 -1.94 -3.11 14.40
CA SER A 292 -1.25 -4.41 14.38
C SER A 292 -0.63 -4.73 15.75
N ALA A 293 -0.05 -3.75 16.44
CA ALA A 293 0.46 -3.91 17.80
C ALA A 293 -0.66 -4.25 18.81
N LEU A 294 -1.84 -3.61 18.70
CA LEU A 294 -3.02 -3.95 19.51
C LEU A 294 -3.48 -5.39 19.27
N TYR A 295 -3.49 -5.82 18.01
CA TYR A 295 -3.84 -7.20 17.65
C TYR A 295 -2.81 -8.21 18.16
N ALA A 296 -1.51 -7.91 18.09
CA ALA A 296 -0.47 -8.74 18.69
C ALA A 296 -0.63 -8.86 20.21
N ALA A 297 -0.96 -7.77 20.90
CA ALA A 297 -1.26 -7.79 22.33
C ALA A 297 -2.47 -8.67 22.65
N TYR A 298 -3.53 -8.60 21.84
CA TYR A 298 -4.70 -9.48 21.96
C TYR A 298 -4.34 -10.96 21.76
N LYS A 299 -3.44 -11.28 20.82
CA LYS A 299 -2.98 -12.65 20.60
C LYS A 299 -2.15 -13.20 21.76
N ILE A 300 -1.47 -12.35 22.52
CA ILE A 300 -0.73 -12.74 23.74
C ILE A 300 -1.72 -13.00 24.89
N ASP A 301 -2.54 -12.00 25.21
CA ASP A 301 -3.47 -12.05 26.32
C ASP A 301 -4.79 -11.34 25.93
N PRO A 302 -5.80 -12.13 25.48
CA PRO A 302 -7.11 -11.60 25.15
C PRO A 302 -7.77 -10.81 26.28
N GLY A 303 -7.50 -11.17 27.54
CA GLY A 303 -8.08 -10.54 28.72
C GLY A 303 -7.49 -9.16 29.02
N ALA A 304 -6.20 -8.96 28.73
CA ALA A 304 -5.49 -7.71 29.00
C ALA A 304 -5.97 -6.52 28.15
N VAL A 305 -6.51 -6.77 26.95
CA VAL A 305 -6.86 -5.69 26.01
C VAL A 305 -8.23 -5.07 26.32
N GLY A 306 -9.06 -5.72 27.16
CA GLY A 306 -10.30 -5.14 27.70
C GLY A 306 -11.43 -4.89 26.69
N GLN A 307 -11.31 -5.44 25.47
CA GLN A 307 -12.19 -5.17 24.33
C GLN A 307 -12.56 -6.45 23.56
N ALA A 308 -12.93 -7.51 24.29
CA ALA A 308 -13.11 -8.86 23.72
C ALA A 308 -14.12 -8.92 22.54
N ALA A 309 -15.23 -8.19 22.61
CA ALA A 309 -16.22 -8.15 21.54
C ALA A 309 -15.66 -7.54 20.24
N LEU A 310 -14.91 -6.44 20.35
CA LEU A 310 -14.23 -5.80 19.22
C LEU A 310 -13.20 -6.75 18.61
N MET A 311 -12.36 -7.37 19.44
CA MET A 311 -11.32 -8.28 18.95
C MET A 311 -11.89 -9.53 18.27
N ASN A 312 -12.98 -10.10 18.80
CA ASN A 312 -13.68 -11.20 18.14
C ASN A 312 -14.21 -10.81 16.75
N CYS A 313 -14.71 -9.59 16.59
CA CYS A 313 -15.17 -9.11 15.29
C CYS A 313 -13.98 -8.95 14.31
N ILE A 314 -12.86 -8.37 14.76
CA ILE A 314 -11.63 -8.29 13.95
C ILE A 314 -11.15 -9.67 13.49
N GLU A 315 -11.18 -10.70 14.35
CA GLU A 315 -10.82 -12.08 13.95
C GLU A 315 -11.72 -12.62 12.85
N GLN A 316 -13.04 -12.42 12.96
CA GLN A 316 -14.01 -12.91 11.97
C GLN A 316 -13.82 -12.24 10.60
N LEU A 317 -13.42 -10.98 10.62
CA LEU A 317 -13.18 -10.21 9.39
C LEU A 317 -11.80 -10.44 8.77
N ASN A 318 -10.83 -10.91 9.55
CA ASN A 318 -9.47 -11.13 9.07
C ASN A 318 -9.32 -12.45 8.29
N HIS A 319 -10.01 -12.54 7.16
CA HIS A 319 -9.93 -13.68 6.24
C HIS A 319 -9.13 -13.34 4.98
N ALA A 320 -8.70 -14.40 4.28
CA ALA A 320 -8.09 -14.26 2.96
C ALA A 320 -9.12 -13.74 1.95
N TYR A 321 -8.69 -12.85 1.06
CA TYR A 321 -9.54 -12.44 -0.05
C TYR A 321 -9.76 -13.61 -1.01
N VAL A 322 -11.01 -13.77 -1.47
CA VAL A 322 -11.41 -14.79 -2.43
C VAL A 322 -11.85 -14.08 -3.73
N PRO A 323 -11.03 -14.14 -4.80
CA PRO A 323 -11.37 -13.57 -6.10
C PRO A 323 -12.69 -14.14 -6.65
N PRO A 324 -13.63 -13.31 -7.13
CA PRO A 324 -14.92 -13.77 -7.67
C PRO A 324 -14.79 -14.73 -8.85
N ASP A 325 -13.72 -14.59 -9.65
CA ASP A 325 -13.42 -15.42 -10.81
C ASP A 325 -12.50 -16.62 -10.49
N GLY A 326 -12.12 -16.78 -9.23
CA GLY A 326 -11.18 -17.81 -8.77
C GLY A 326 -9.74 -17.60 -9.23
N THR A 327 -9.41 -16.47 -9.85
CA THR A 327 -8.04 -16.20 -10.32
C THR A 327 -7.19 -15.66 -9.19
N ASP A 328 -6.20 -16.44 -8.75
CA ASP A 328 -5.22 -15.94 -7.79
C ASP A 328 -4.07 -15.26 -8.53
N PHE A 329 -4.06 -13.93 -8.51
CA PHE A 329 -3.02 -13.14 -9.18
C PHE A 329 -1.65 -13.28 -8.52
N PHE A 330 -1.56 -13.71 -7.25
CA PHE A 330 -0.29 -14.06 -6.61
C PHE A 330 0.28 -15.41 -7.08
N TYR A 331 -0.43 -16.14 -7.96
CA TYR A 331 0.02 -17.43 -8.51
C TYR A 331 0.81 -17.33 -9.83
N ARG A 332 0.96 -16.15 -10.45
CA ARG A 332 1.72 -16.06 -11.72
C ARG A 332 3.22 -15.89 -11.50
N GLN A 333 3.94 -17.00 -11.28
CA GLN A 333 5.26 -17.32 -11.89
C GLN A 333 5.89 -18.55 -11.22
N SER A 334 5.54 -19.75 -11.69
CA SER A 334 6.41 -20.94 -11.51
C SER A 334 6.24 -22.00 -12.59
N GLU A 335 5.08 -22.08 -13.26
CA GLU A 335 4.83 -23.17 -14.24
C GLU A 335 5.11 -22.82 -15.72
N ALA A 336 5.33 -21.55 -16.07
CA ALA A 336 5.65 -21.17 -17.45
C ALA A 336 7.15 -21.29 -17.80
N GLY A 337 8.01 -21.61 -16.82
CA GLY A 337 9.47 -21.71 -16.98
C GLY A 337 10.01 -23.11 -17.32
N THR A 338 9.15 -24.14 -17.38
CA THR A 338 9.59 -25.54 -17.56
C THR A 338 8.96 -26.26 -18.76
N ARG A 339 8.34 -25.54 -19.70
CA ARG A 339 8.12 -26.08 -21.04
C ARG A 339 9.28 -25.68 -21.93
N GLU A 340 10.34 -26.47 -21.84
CA GLU A 340 11.30 -26.61 -22.94
C GLU A 340 10.51 -26.78 -24.23
N SER A 341 10.75 -25.87 -25.17
CA SER A 341 10.38 -26.04 -26.57
C SER A 341 11.14 -27.24 -27.11
N THR A 342 10.58 -28.44 -26.96
CA THR A 342 11.00 -29.60 -27.72
C THR A 342 10.55 -29.35 -29.16
N PRO A 343 11.47 -29.20 -30.14
CA PRO A 343 11.06 -29.09 -31.54
C PRO A 343 10.42 -30.43 -31.95
N PRO A 344 9.34 -30.41 -32.74
CA PRO A 344 8.71 -31.64 -33.21
C PRO A 344 9.71 -32.40 -34.09
N LEU A 345 9.95 -33.66 -33.74
CA LEU A 345 10.62 -34.66 -34.57
C LEU A 345 9.85 -34.77 -35.89
N SER A 346 10.39 -34.16 -36.95
CA SER A 346 9.95 -34.41 -38.31
C SER A 346 10.38 -35.82 -38.72
N SER A 347 9.45 -36.76 -38.62
CA SER A 347 9.51 -38.00 -39.38
C SER A 347 9.16 -37.67 -40.83
N CYS A 348 10.15 -37.71 -41.73
CA CYS A 348 10.02 -38.29 -43.06
C CYS A 348 11.42 -38.53 -43.61
N ARG A 349 11.73 -39.81 -43.80
CA ARG A 349 12.75 -40.28 -44.74
C ARG A 349 12.14 -40.30 -46.15
N ASP A 350 13.04 -40.10 -47.09
CA ASP A 350 12.99 -40.23 -48.55
C ASP A 350 12.34 -39.10 -49.36
#